data_AF-A0AAV1IVC0-F1
#
_entry.id   AF-A0AAV1IVC0-F1
#
_cell.length_a   1.000
_cell.length_b   1.000
_cell.length_c   1.000
_cell.angle_alpha   90.00
_cell.angle_beta   90.00
_cell.angle_gamma   90.00
#
_symmetry.space_group_name_H-M   'P 1'
#
loop_
_entity.id
_entity.type
_entity.pdbx_description
1 polymer ?
#
loop_
_entity_poly.entity_id
_entity_poly.type
_entity_poly.pdbx_seq_one_letter_code
_entity_poly.pdbx_strand_id
1 'polypeptide(L)'
;MKLCLIILGITAALAAPPGEYETIATDYHNAFGIPEAARIKAAEAAEDFDGSRIIGGSLASSTQFPYMGGLVINLTNGRQSVCGSALISATRAVTAAHCWQTRQSQGRSLTIVLGSLRLFSGGTRVSSSNVIMHESYNMDNRRNDVAVIVLSNVGLNINIGVIDLASGSDQFVGSSASAVGFGRTSDSSSGDITTAQELRYVTLDVISNDDCARVYGTYTVGSSTICVFTESNRNICNGDTGGPLVVDKQLVGIASFVAASGCQQGLPAGFARVTSFNSWIRSHIYDSRFSNIITKYIACSMYCLGEDFSEKWTTICDSCLISTNRAVTPVTQSLAKAVLWRLLSAASAFTQVVPESALRISFTNPDY
;
A
#
# COMPACT_ATOMS: atom_id res chain seq x y z
N MET A 1 42.72 -53.59 17.03
CA MET A 1 41.39 -52.96 17.04
C MET A 1 41.59 -51.45 17.03
N LYS A 2 41.35 -50.79 15.89
CA LYS A 2 41.44 -49.32 15.76
C LYS A 2 40.08 -48.73 16.12
N LEU A 3 40.05 -47.89 17.15
CA LEU A 3 38.84 -47.23 17.66
C LEU A 3 38.51 -46.03 16.77
N CYS A 4 37.43 -46.10 15.99
CA CYS A 4 36.85 -44.95 15.30
C CYS A 4 36.03 -44.11 16.28
N LEU A 5 36.54 -42.94 16.66
CA LEU A 5 35.76 -41.91 17.34
C LEU A 5 34.97 -41.12 16.30
N ILE A 6 33.66 -41.38 16.21
CA ILE A 6 32.72 -40.58 15.43
C ILE A 6 32.36 -39.36 16.29
N ILE A 7 32.89 -38.19 15.92
CA ILE A 7 32.49 -36.92 16.51
C ILE A 7 31.20 -36.48 15.80
N LEU A 8 30.05 -36.75 16.43
CA LEU A 8 28.77 -36.16 16.06
C LEU A 8 28.80 -34.67 16.43
N GLY A 9 29.11 -33.83 15.46
CA GLY A 9 28.95 -32.38 15.56
C GLY A 9 27.47 -32.03 15.60
N ILE A 10 26.93 -31.84 16.80
CA ILE A 10 25.61 -31.23 16.98
C ILE A 10 25.79 -29.73 16.73
N THR A 11 25.41 -29.26 15.54
CA THR A 11 25.20 -27.83 15.31
C THR A 11 23.92 -27.44 16.05
N ALA A 12 24.07 -26.99 17.29
CA ALA A 12 23.00 -26.29 17.99
C ALA A 12 22.76 -24.97 17.26
N ALA A 13 21.64 -24.86 16.55
CA ALA A 13 21.12 -23.56 16.17
C ALA A 13 20.89 -22.79 17.49
N LEU A 14 21.62 -21.70 17.69
CA LEU A 14 21.41 -20.79 18.81
C LEU A 14 20.01 -20.19 18.67
N ALA A 15 19.04 -20.79 19.36
CA ALA A 15 17.76 -20.13 19.61
C ALA A 15 18.04 -18.92 20.51
N ALA A 16 17.61 -17.74 20.06
CA ALA A 16 17.68 -16.51 20.84
C ALA A 16 16.99 -16.72 22.21
N PRO A 17 17.51 -16.13 23.29
CA PRO A 17 16.90 -16.27 24.61
C PRO A 17 15.45 -15.74 24.58
N PRO A 18 14.53 -16.38 25.33
CA PRO A 18 13.15 -15.91 25.41
C PRO A 18 13.12 -14.53 26.07
N GLY A 19 12.79 -13.48 25.30
CA GLY A 19 12.58 -12.13 25.82
C GLY A 19 13.07 -10.97 24.97
N GLU A 20 13.88 -11.19 23.93
CA GLU A 20 14.33 -10.12 23.03
C GLU A 20 13.75 -10.35 21.63
N TYR A 21 12.72 -9.59 21.28
CA TYR A 21 12.21 -9.53 19.91
C TYR A 21 13.18 -8.74 19.03
N GLU A 22 13.29 -9.15 17.77
CA GLU A 22 14.02 -8.38 16.76
C GLU A 22 13.38 -7.01 16.61
N THR A 23 14.21 -5.96 16.61
CA THR A 23 13.72 -4.59 16.47
C THR A 23 13.51 -4.22 15.00
N ILE A 24 12.67 -3.21 14.78
CA ILE A 24 12.44 -2.61 13.47
C ILE A 24 12.88 -1.15 13.48
N ALA A 25 13.40 -0.66 12.36
CA ALA A 25 13.83 0.73 12.27
C ALA A 25 12.64 1.70 12.14
N THR A 26 12.51 2.63 13.09
CA THR A 26 11.46 3.66 13.11
C THR A 26 11.85 4.97 12.41
N ASP A 27 13.16 5.26 12.32
CA ASP A 27 13.71 6.42 11.58
C ASP A 27 14.18 6.02 10.17
N TYR A 28 13.24 5.61 9.32
CA TYR A 28 13.55 5.10 7.98
C TYR A 28 14.32 6.12 7.13
N HIS A 29 13.91 7.39 7.14
CA HIS A 29 14.50 8.40 6.26
C HIS A 29 15.97 8.64 6.58
N ASN A 30 16.34 8.82 7.85
CA ASN A 30 17.73 9.06 8.21
C ASN A 30 18.58 7.80 8.12
N ALA A 31 18.05 6.65 8.54
CA ALA A 31 18.80 5.39 8.53
C ALA A 31 19.01 4.83 7.11
N PHE A 32 18.01 4.97 6.24
CA PHE A 32 17.95 4.21 4.99
C PHE A 32 17.55 5.05 3.78
N GLY A 33 16.40 5.73 3.84
CA GLY A 33 15.82 6.38 2.67
C GLY A 33 16.70 7.46 2.05
N ILE A 34 17.37 8.29 2.86
CA ILE A 34 18.28 9.33 2.37
C ILE A 34 19.62 8.75 1.87
N PRO A 35 20.32 7.88 2.63
CA PRO A 35 21.50 7.19 2.11
C PRO A 35 21.23 6.46 0.79
N GLU A 36 20.06 5.82 0.66
CA GLU A 36 19.69 5.08 -0.53
C GLU A 36 19.40 6.00 -1.72
N ALA A 37 18.75 7.14 -1.50
CA ALA A 37 18.58 8.15 -2.54
C ALA A 37 19.91 8.60 -3.13
N ALA A 38 20.90 8.89 -2.27
CA ALA A 38 22.24 9.31 -2.70
C ALA A 38 22.95 8.19 -3.48
N ARG A 39 22.85 6.95 -2.99
CA ARG A 39 23.47 5.77 -3.62
C ARG A 39 22.93 5.51 -5.02
N ILE A 40 21.59 5.41 -5.17
CA ILE A 40 20.95 5.13 -6.46
C ILE A 40 21.25 6.28 -7.44
N LYS A 41 21.17 7.53 -6.99
CA LYS A 41 21.49 8.70 -7.83
C LYS A 41 22.93 8.69 -8.33
N ALA A 42 23.89 8.30 -7.49
CA ALA A 42 25.28 8.16 -7.89
C ALA A 42 25.48 7.00 -8.88
N ALA A 43 24.82 5.86 -8.66
CA ALA A 43 24.88 4.71 -9.56
C ALA A 43 24.33 5.04 -10.96
N GLU A 44 23.17 5.70 -11.04
CA GLU A 44 22.60 6.11 -12.33
C GLU A 44 23.45 7.14 -13.08
N ALA A 45 24.18 8.00 -12.36
CA ALA A 45 25.06 9.01 -12.96
C ALA A 45 26.40 8.45 -13.47
N ALA A 46 26.80 7.26 -13.01
CA ALA A 46 28.09 6.67 -13.37
C ALA A 46 28.12 6.08 -14.80
N GLU A 47 26.96 5.85 -15.44
CA GLU A 47 26.77 5.35 -16.82
C GLU A 47 27.63 4.13 -17.29
N ASP A 48 28.35 3.45 -16.39
CA ASP A 48 29.21 2.31 -16.72
C ASP A 48 28.45 0.97 -16.59
N PHE A 49 27.75 0.60 -17.66
CA PHE A 49 26.93 -0.62 -17.74
C PHE A 49 27.81 -1.84 -18.04
N ASP A 50 28.32 -2.49 -17.01
CA ASP A 50 28.65 -3.91 -17.08
C ASP A 50 27.42 -4.69 -16.58
N GLY A 51 26.87 -5.54 -17.44
CA GLY A 51 25.67 -6.34 -17.14
C GLY A 51 25.95 -7.53 -16.21
N SER A 52 26.92 -7.44 -15.30
CA SER A 52 27.30 -8.58 -14.46
C SER A 52 26.60 -8.57 -13.09
N ARG A 53 25.77 -9.62 -12.93
CA ARG A 53 25.18 -10.27 -11.74
C ARG A 53 25.30 -9.57 -10.38
N ILE A 54 24.16 -9.37 -9.70
CA ILE A 54 24.12 -9.06 -8.27
C ILE A 54 22.99 -9.79 -7.53
N ILE A 55 23.30 -10.14 -6.27
CA ILE A 55 22.74 -11.19 -5.42
C ILE A 55 21.31 -10.90 -4.93
N GLY A 56 20.49 -11.95 -4.87
CA GLY A 56 19.25 -12.03 -4.10
C GLY A 56 17.93 -11.78 -4.85
N GLY A 57 17.95 -11.03 -5.95
CA GLY A 57 16.76 -10.73 -6.76
C GLY A 57 17.02 -10.75 -8.27
N SER A 58 15.97 -10.80 -9.08
CA SER A 58 16.03 -10.81 -10.55
C SER A 58 15.80 -9.41 -11.13
N LEU A 59 16.45 -9.09 -12.25
CA LEU A 59 16.18 -7.87 -13.00
C LEU A 59 14.73 -7.89 -13.53
N ALA A 60 13.99 -6.81 -13.32
CA ALA A 60 12.69 -6.64 -13.92
C ALA A 60 12.82 -6.22 -15.39
N SER A 61 11.92 -6.71 -16.24
CA SER A 61 11.75 -6.11 -17.58
C SER A 61 10.85 -4.88 -17.52
N SER A 62 11.00 -3.96 -18.48
CA SER A 62 10.29 -2.68 -18.51
C SER A 62 8.76 -2.79 -18.52
N THR A 63 8.20 -3.94 -18.89
CA THR A 63 6.76 -4.23 -18.97
C THR A 63 6.27 -5.21 -17.91
N GLN A 64 7.15 -5.79 -17.10
CA GLN A 64 6.79 -6.87 -16.19
C GLN A 64 5.92 -6.39 -15.02
N PHE A 65 6.20 -5.20 -14.50
CA PHE A 65 5.53 -4.64 -13.33
C PHE A 65 5.04 -3.21 -13.64
N PRO A 66 4.03 -3.07 -14.53
CA PRO A 66 3.62 -1.76 -15.04
C PRO A 66 2.96 -0.88 -13.96
N TYR A 67 2.54 -1.47 -12.84
CA TYR A 67 1.99 -0.80 -11.67
C TYR A 67 3.04 -0.31 -10.67
N MET A 68 4.31 -0.70 -10.83
CA MET A 68 5.37 -0.28 -9.91
C MET A 68 5.66 1.21 -10.10
N GLY A 69 5.62 1.97 -9.00
CA GLY A 69 6.00 3.37 -8.96
C GLY A 69 7.15 3.60 -7.99
N GLY A 70 8.28 4.08 -8.49
CA GLY A 70 9.36 4.57 -7.63
C GLY A 70 9.00 5.93 -7.02
N LEU A 71 9.31 6.16 -5.76
CA LEU A 71 9.10 7.45 -5.09
C LEU A 71 10.42 8.15 -4.83
N VAL A 72 10.48 9.40 -5.26
CA VAL A 72 11.53 10.35 -4.88
C VAL A 72 10.89 11.42 -4.00
N ILE A 73 11.26 11.46 -2.73
CA ILE A 73 10.57 12.22 -1.68
C ILE A 73 11.48 13.37 -1.24
N ASN A 74 11.00 14.60 -1.40
CA ASN A 74 11.69 15.78 -0.90
C ASN A 74 11.22 16.03 0.53
N LEU A 75 12.12 15.91 1.49
CA LEU A 75 11.83 16.13 2.90
C LEU A 75 11.84 17.62 3.24
N THR A 76 11.17 17.99 4.33
CA THR A 76 11.12 19.38 4.83
C THR A 76 12.49 19.95 5.22
N ASN A 77 13.44 19.08 5.56
CA ASN A 77 14.83 19.45 5.88
C ASN A 77 15.72 19.66 4.63
N GLY A 78 15.14 19.59 3.42
CA GLY A 78 15.86 19.79 2.14
C GLY A 78 16.61 18.57 1.63
N ARG A 79 16.62 17.45 2.36
CA ARG A 79 17.19 16.18 1.89
C ARG A 79 16.17 15.40 1.06
N GLN A 80 16.68 14.45 0.27
CA GLN A 80 15.86 13.60 -0.58
C GLN A 80 15.92 12.16 -0.07
N SER A 81 14.76 11.50 -0.02
CA SER A 81 14.60 10.11 0.35
C SER A 81 13.95 9.33 -0.78
N VAL A 82 14.04 8.00 -0.73
CA VAL A 82 13.36 7.11 -1.69
C VAL A 82 12.47 6.08 -1.00
N CYS A 83 11.43 5.66 -1.73
CA CYS A 83 10.52 4.56 -1.42
C CYS A 83 9.96 3.97 -2.73
N GLY A 84 9.12 2.95 -2.64
CA GLY A 84 8.25 2.44 -3.69
C GLY A 84 6.78 2.81 -3.46
N SER A 85 5.96 2.46 -4.44
CA SER A 85 4.51 2.60 -4.46
C SER A 85 3.91 1.67 -5.52
N ALA A 86 2.60 1.48 -5.45
CA ALA A 86 1.85 0.73 -6.46
C ALA A 86 0.71 1.59 -7.01
N LEU A 87 0.63 1.73 -8.33
CA LEU A 87 -0.45 2.43 -9.00
C LEU A 87 -1.73 1.58 -8.97
N ILE A 88 -2.81 2.12 -8.40
CA ILE A 88 -4.10 1.42 -8.24
C ILE A 88 -5.22 2.05 -9.08
N SER A 89 -5.00 3.27 -9.57
CA SER A 89 -5.82 3.93 -10.59
C SER A 89 -4.97 4.95 -11.35
N ALA A 90 -5.46 5.48 -12.47
CA ALA A 90 -4.77 6.55 -13.19
C ALA A 90 -4.54 7.83 -12.37
N THR A 91 -5.14 7.96 -11.17
CA THR A 91 -5.01 9.14 -10.30
C THR A 91 -4.61 8.80 -8.86
N ARG A 92 -4.31 7.53 -8.57
CA ARG A 92 -4.07 7.05 -7.20
C ARG A 92 -2.99 5.99 -7.18
N ALA A 93 -2.06 6.14 -6.24
CA ALA A 93 -1.09 5.12 -5.87
C ALA A 93 -1.16 4.84 -4.38
N VAL A 94 -0.73 3.66 -3.95
CA VAL A 94 -0.58 3.30 -2.53
C VAL A 94 0.90 3.15 -2.20
N THR A 95 1.25 3.49 -0.97
CA THR A 95 2.61 3.36 -0.41
C THR A 95 2.52 3.16 1.10
N ALA A 96 3.66 3.02 1.78
CA ALA A 96 3.73 3.00 3.23
C ALA A 96 3.55 4.41 3.80
N ALA A 97 2.81 4.56 4.91
CA ALA A 97 2.61 5.85 5.56
C ALA A 97 3.94 6.46 6.01
N HIS A 98 4.86 5.63 6.47
CA HIS A 98 6.16 6.10 6.93
C HIS A 98 7.08 6.64 5.83
N CYS A 99 6.79 6.37 4.55
CA CYS A 99 7.46 7.04 3.43
C CYS A 99 7.12 8.54 3.39
N TRP A 100 5.95 8.93 3.89
CA TRP A 100 5.56 10.33 4.00
C TRP A 100 5.94 10.94 5.33
N GLN A 101 5.78 10.22 6.44
CA GLN A 101 6.05 10.76 7.77
C GLN A 101 6.56 9.71 8.77
N THR A 102 7.66 10.06 9.42
CA THR A 102 8.19 9.40 10.62
C THR A 102 8.20 10.40 11.79
N ARG A 103 8.60 9.98 13.00
CA ARG A 103 8.75 10.92 14.12
C ARG A 103 9.83 11.98 13.85
N GLN A 104 10.83 11.65 13.03
CA GLN A 104 12.03 12.46 12.82
C GLN A 104 12.00 13.23 11.48
N SER A 105 11.20 12.79 10.52
CA SER A 105 11.22 13.30 9.14
C SER A 105 9.82 13.40 8.54
N GLN A 106 9.59 14.44 7.74
CA GLN A 106 8.33 14.75 7.06
C GLN A 106 8.58 15.02 5.57
N GLY A 107 7.75 14.44 4.71
CA GLY A 107 7.68 14.74 3.29
C GLY A 107 7.07 16.12 3.03
N ARG A 108 7.70 16.91 2.17
CA ARG A 108 7.16 18.17 1.63
C ARG A 108 6.45 17.95 0.31
N SER A 109 7.06 17.13 -0.55
CA SER A 109 6.53 16.71 -1.83
C SER A 109 7.18 15.40 -2.25
N LEU A 110 6.56 14.70 -3.17
CA LEU A 110 7.12 13.51 -3.79
C LEU A 110 6.95 13.56 -5.31
N THR A 111 7.77 12.79 -5.99
CA THR A 111 7.63 12.46 -7.41
C THR A 111 7.49 10.96 -7.52
N ILE A 112 6.37 10.51 -8.09
CA ILE A 112 6.22 9.11 -8.53
C ILE A 112 6.83 8.96 -9.91
N VAL A 113 7.59 7.89 -10.10
CA VAL A 113 8.32 7.53 -11.32
C VAL A 113 7.74 6.23 -11.83
N LEU A 114 7.06 6.29 -12.98
CA LEU A 114 6.30 5.19 -13.57
C LEU A 114 6.91 4.75 -14.91
N GLY A 115 6.82 3.46 -15.21
CA GLY A 115 7.28 2.89 -16.48
C GLY A 115 8.78 3.07 -16.73
N SER A 116 9.59 2.99 -15.66
CA SER A 116 11.04 3.11 -15.73
C SER A 116 11.71 2.00 -14.93
N LEU A 117 12.85 1.53 -15.41
CA LEU A 117 13.77 0.68 -14.66
C LEU A 117 14.74 1.50 -13.80
N ARG A 118 14.68 2.83 -13.86
CA ARG A 118 15.53 3.78 -13.12
C ARG A 118 14.69 4.77 -12.33
N LEU A 119 15.19 5.21 -11.18
CA LEU A 119 14.47 6.06 -10.23
C LEU A 119 14.76 7.56 -10.43
N PHE A 120 16.01 7.92 -10.73
CA PHE A 120 16.45 9.31 -10.89
C PHE A 120 16.46 9.78 -12.35
N SER A 121 16.32 8.87 -13.31
CA SER A 121 16.30 9.14 -14.74
C SER A 121 15.18 8.38 -15.47
N GLY A 122 14.72 8.93 -16.60
CA GLY A 122 13.66 8.34 -17.42
C GLY A 122 12.27 8.30 -16.76
N GLY A 123 11.39 7.52 -17.38
CA GLY A 123 10.02 7.28 -16.92
C GLY A 123 9.06 8.47 -17.09
N THR A 124 7.79 8.20 -16.78
CA THR A 124 6.79 9.25 -16.55
C THR A 124 6.89 9.71 -15.11
N ARG A 125 7.14 11.00 -14.91
CA ARG A 125 7.37 11.59 -13.59
C ARG A 125 6.19 12.48 -13.20
N VAL A 126 5.52 12.14 -12.11
CA VAL A 126 4.33 12.86 -11.64
C VAL A 126 4.58 13.35 -10.22
N SER A 127 4.54 14.66 -10.03
CA SER A 127 4.74 15.25 -8.71
C SER A 127 3.43 15.36 -7.95
N SER A 128 3.48 15.12 -6.65
CA SER A 128 2.36 15.34 -5.73
C SER A 128 2.85 15.77 -4.35
N SER A 129 2.03 16.51 -3.64
CA SER A 129 2.17 16.79 -2.20
C SER A 129 0.93 16.35 -1.42
N ASN A 130 0.00 15.65 -2.06
CA ASN A 130 -1.24 15.20 -1.46
C ASN A 130 -1.14 13.70 -1.15
N VAL A 131 -0.79 13.41 0.10
CA VAL A 131 -0.66 12.06 0.65
C VAL A 131 -1.57 11.93 1.86
N ILE A 132 -2.43 10.94 1.82
CA ILE A 132 -3.41 10.63 2.86
C ILE A 132 -2.90 9.40 3.59
N MET A 133 -2.41 9.57 4.81
CA MET A 133 -1.99 8.45 5.66
C MET A 133 -3.19 7.85 6.38
N HIS A 134 -3.16 6.55 6.65
CA HIS A 134 -4.15 5.91 7.49
C HIS A 134 -4.16 6.54 8.89
N GLU A 135 -5.34 6.87 9.39
CA GLU A 135 -5.53 7.65 10.62
C GLU A 135 -5.03 6.91 11.86
N SER A 136 -5.05 5.58 11.81
CA SER A 136 -4.51 4.70 12.86
C SER A 136 -3.07 4.24 12.64
N TYR A 137 -2.32 4.85 11.72
CA TYR A 137 -0.89 4.54 11.55
C TYR A 137 -0.10 4.86 12.83
N ASN A 138 0.65 3.88 13.32
CA ASN A 138 1.47 4.02 14.52
C ASN A 138 2.96 4.04 14.16
N MET A 139 3.61 5.16 14.45
CA MET A 139 5.03 5.40 14.10
C MET A 139 6.03 4.59 14.94
N ASP A 140 5.62 4.01 16.07
CA ASP A 140 6.48 3.26 16.97
C ASP A 140 6.58 1.78 16.58
N ASN A 141 5.49 1.21 16.07
CA ASN A 141 5.41 -0.23 15.77
C ASN A 141 5.02 -0.55 14.33
N ARG A 142 4.89 0.46 13.46
CA ARG A 142 4.52 0.33 12.04
C ARG A 142 3.18 -0.35 11.78
N ARG A 143 2.29 -0.44 12.78
CA ARG A 143 0.92 -0.91 12.53
C ARG A 143 0.17 0.11 11.68
N ASN A 144 -0.63 -0.42 10.76
CA ASN A 144 -1.44 0.37 9.83
C ASN A 144 -0.61 1.34 8.96
N ASP A 145 0.57 0.89 8.57
CA ASP A 145 1.51 1.63 7.74
C ASP A 145 1.11 1.63 6.26
N VAL A 146 0.05 2.37 5.94
CA VAL A 146 -0.46 2.54 4.59
C VAL A 146 -0.88 3.98 4.33
N ALA A 147 -0.62 4.45 3.11
CA ALA A 147 -1.02 5.76 2.63
C ALA A 147 -1.47 5.71 1.16
N VAL A 148 -2.37 6.63 0.79
CA VAL A 148 -2.78 6.89 -0.59
C VAL A 148 -2.17 8.19 -1.08
N ILE A 149 -1.52 8.12 -2.23
CA ILE A 149 -1.01 9.28 -2.96
C ILE A 149 -2.04 9.70 -4.00
N VAL A 150 -2.43 10.97 -3.95
CA VAL A 150 -3.32 11.58 -4.95
C VAL A 150 -2.48 12.16 -6.08
N LEU A 151 -2.73 11.74 -7.31
CA LEU A 151 -1.98 12.12 -8.50
C LEU A 151 -2.87 12.88 -9.48
N SER A 152 -2.24 13.70 -10.33
CA SER A 152 -2.86 14.07 -11.60
C SER A 152 -3.04 12.84 -12.48
N ASN A 153 -3.98 12.89 -13.43
CA ASN A 153 -4.28 11.75 -14.29
C ASN A 153 -3.05 11.32 -15.11
N VAL A 154 -2.67 10.05 -14.96
CA VAL A 154 -1.55 9.43 -15.67
C VAL A 154 -2.07 8.65 -16.88
N GLY A 155 -1.40 8.80 -18.02
CA GLY A 155 -1.70 8.03 -19.23
C GLY A 155 -1.22 6.58 -19.11
N LEU A 156 -2.16 5.64 -18.99
CA LEU A 156 -1.84 4.21 -18.94
C LEU A 156 -1.38 3.70 -20.32
N ASN A 157 -0.42 2.78 -20.32
CA ASN A 157 0.15 2.13 -21.50
C ASN A 157 0.80 0.79 -21.11
N ILE A 158 1.50 0.13 -22.03
CA ILE A 158 2.13 -1.18 -21.76
C ILE A 158 3.16 -1.17 -20.62
N ASN A 159 3.80 -0.03 -20.35
CA ASN A 159 4.78 0.15 -19.27
C ASN A 159 4.17 0.78 -18.01
N ILE A 160 2.93 1.32 -18.09
CA ILE A 160 2.25 2.02 -16.99
C ILE A 160 0.83 1.49 -16.87
N GLY A 161 0.59 0.70 -15.84
CA GLY A 161 -0.65 -0.01 -15.59
C GLY A 161 -1.07 0.09 -14.13
N VAL A 162 -2.23 -0.46 -13.81
CA VAL A 162 -2.75 -0.48 -12.44
C VAL A 162 -2.74 -1.91 -11.91
N ILE A 163 -2.64 -2.08 -10.59
CA ILE A 163 -2.79 -3.36 -9.92
C ILE A 163 -4.13 -3.42 -9.18
N ASP A 164 -4.79 -4.57 -9.24
CA ASP A 164 -6.01 -4.80 -8.47
C ASP A 164 -5.68 -5.04 -6.99
N LEU A 165 -6.50 -4.47 -6.11
CA LEU A 165 -6.41 -4.74 -4.67
C LEU A 165 -6.97 -6.15 -4.39
N ALA A 166 -6.22 -6.95 -3.63
CA ALA A 166 -6.74 -8.22 -3.14
C ALA A 166 -8.03 -8.01 -2.31
N SER A 167 -8.99 -8.92 -2.45
CA SER A 167 -10.28 -8.84 -1.77
C SER A 167 -10.82 -10.23 -1.43
N GLY A 168 -11.70 -10.31 -0.44
CA GLY A 168 -12.35 -11.56 -0.04
C GLY A 168 -11.53 -12.36 0.98
N SER A 169 -10.52 -13.10 0.51
CA SER A 169 -9.73 -14.02 1.35
C SER A 169 -8.47 -13.35 1.92
N ASP A 170 -8.24 -13.54 3.23
CA ASP A 170 -6.99 -13.19 3.92
C ASP A 170 -5.96 -14.33 3.93
N GLN A 171 -6.32 -15.47 3.33
CA GLN A 171 -5.52 -16.69 3.35
C GLN A 171 -4.52 -16.69 2.21
N PHE A 172 -3.36 -16.10 2.46
CA PHE A 172 -2.21 -16.11 1.54
C PHE A 172 -1.07 -16.99 2.04
N VAL A 173 -1.17 -17.55 3.25
CA VAL A 173 -0.08 -18.37 3.83
C VAL A 173 0.24 -19.55 2.92
N GLY A 174 1.53 -19.72 2.59
CA GLY A 174 2.02 -20.71 1.64
C GLY A 174 1.96 -20.29 0.17
N SER A 175 1.36 -19.13 -0.15
CA SER A 175 1.41 -18.58 -1.50
C SER A 175 2.77 -17.96 -1.80
N SER A 176 3.23 -18.15 -3.03
CA SER A 176 4.39 -17.47 -3.59
C SER A 176 4.02 -16.04 -3.98
N ALA A 177 4.69 -15.06 -3.40
CA ALA A 177 4.46 -13.64 -3.61
C ALA A 177 5.68 -12.94 -4.22
N SER A 178 5.44 -12.03 -5.16
CA SER A 178 6.49 -11.22 -5.79
C SER A 178 6.56 -9.86 -5.11
N ALA A 179 7.72 -9.53 -4.53
CA ALA A 179 8.03 -8.20 -4.03
C ALA A 179 8.87 -7.45 -5.08
N VAL A 180 8.55 -6.19 -5.34
CA VAL A 180 9.17 -5.40 -6.43
C VAL A 180 9.65 -4.06 -5.89
N GLY A 181 10.85 -3.63 -6.25
CA GLY A 181 11.39 -2.36 -5.78
C GLY A 181 12.77 -1.98 -6.31
N PHE A 182 13.26 -0.85 -5.82
CA PHE A 182 14.57 -0.28 -6.14
C PHE A 182 15.55 -0.41 -4.97
N GLY A 183 15.24 -1.25 -3.99
CA GLY A 183 16.01 -1.43 -2.78
C GLY A 183 17.36 -2.11 -2.99
N ARG A 184 18.12 -2.12 -1.90
CA ARG A 184 19.44 -2.73 -1.84
C ARG A 184 19.38 -4.23 -2.11
N THR A 185 20.44 -4.74 -2.70
CA THR A 185 20.69 -6.17 -2.91
C THR A 185 21.63 -6.78 -1.85
N SER A 186 22.16 -5.98 -0.92
CA SER A 186 23.04 -6.43 0.16
C SER A 186 23.04 -5.50 1.38
N ASP A 187 23.36 -6.04 2.56
CA ASP A 187 23.50 -5.34 3.83
C ASP A 187 24.83 -4.59 4.00
N SER A 188 25.86 -4.96 3.24
CA SER A 188 27.18 -4.32 3.32
C SER A 188 27.11 -2.85 2.90
N SER A 189 27.54 -1.94 3.78
CA SER A 189 27.76 -0.52 3.49
C SER A 189 28.86 -0.27 2.45
N SER A 190 29.74 -1.26 2.27
CA SER A 190 30.79 -1.34 1.25
C SER A 190 30.43 -2.22 0.05
N GLY A 191 29.18 -2.69 -0.03
CA GLY A 191 28.73 -3.50 -1.16
C GLY A 191 28.98 -2.69 -2.41
N ASP A 192 29.83 -3.21 -3.29
CA ASP A 192 30.33 -2.54 -4.48
C ASP A 192 29.24 -1.66 -5.09
N ILE A 193 29.58 -0.42 -5.45
CA ILE A 193 28.71 0.40 -6.28
C ILE A 193 28.52 -0.39 -7.57
N THR A 194 27.51 -1.25 -7.60
CA THR A 194 27.16 -2.00 -8.80
C THR A 194 26.48 -0.97 -9.67
N THR A 195 27.18 -0.62 -10.74
CA THR A 195 27.03 0.58 -11.56
C THR A 195 25.71 0.65 -12.34
N ALA A 196 24.77 -0.28 -12.08
CA ALA A 196 23.43 -0.29 -12.63
C ALA A 196 22.40 -0.76 -11.59
N GLN A 197 21.90 0.16 -10.73
CA GLN A 197 20.67 -0.12 -9.98
C GLN A 197 19.48 0.02 -10.93
N GLU A 198 18.94 -1.12 -11.33
CA GLU A 198 17.66 -1.21 -12.03
C GLU A 198 16.57 -1.78 -11.13
N LEU A 199 15.31 -1.64 -11.56
CA LEU A 199 14.17 -2.25 -10.85
C LEU A 199 14.39 -3.77 -10.71
N ARG A 200 14.20 -4.28 -9.49
CA ARG A 200 14.34 -5.72 -9.20
C ARG A 200 13.07 -6.28 -8.60
N TYR A 201 12.97 -7.60 -8.64
CA TYR A 201 11.96 -8.34 -7.91
C TYR A 201 12.53 -9.59 -7.26
N VAL A 202 11.85 -10.07 -6.23
CA VAL A 202 12.13 -11.33 -5.56
C VAL A 202 10.83 -12.07 -5.30
N THR A 203 10.87 -13.39 -5.39
CA THR A 203 9.75 -14.26 -5.04
C THR A 203 9.99 -14.84 -3.65
N LEU A 204 9.01 -14.66 -2.76
CA LEU A 204 9.05 -15.00 -1.35
C LEU A 204 7.75 -15.72 -0.97
N ASP A 205 7.81 -16.61 0.01
CA ASP A 205 6.62 -17.34 0.47
C ASP A 205 5.94 -16.60 1.61
N VAL A 206 4.63 -16.44 1.57
CA VAL A 206 3.87 -15.83 2.66
C VAL A 206 3.82 -16.78 3.86
N ILE A 207 4.09 -16.26 5.06
CA ILE A 207 4.02 -17.00 6.32
C ILE A 207 2.88 -16.54 7.21
N SER A 208 2.60 -17.32 8.26
CA SER A 208 1.62 -16.94 9.26
C SER A 208 2.10 -15.74 10.09
N ASN A 209 1.15 -14.95 10.58
CA ASN A 209 1.45 -13.86 11.49
C ASN A 209 2.04 -14.38 12.82
N ASP A 210 1.69 -15.59 13.24
CA ASP A 210 2.25 -16.20 14.45
C ASP A 210 3.75 -16.50 14.27
N ASP A 211 4.17 -17.05 13.13
CA ASP A 211 5.59 -17.28 12.83
C ASP A 211 6.37 -15.95 12.81
N CYS A 212 5.78 -14.92 12.19
CA CYS A 212 6.37 -13.59 12.14
C CYS A 212 6.43 -12.92 13.53
N ALA A 213 5.40 -13.10 14.36
CA ALA A 213 5.32 -12.55 15.71
C ALA A 213 6.29 -13.24 16.68
N ARG A 214 6.75 -14.47 16.41
CA ARG A 214 7.85 -15.08 17.18
C ARG A 214 9.17 -14.33 17.01
N VAL A 215 9.35 -13.60 15.92
CA VAL A 215 10.54 -12.79 15.64
C VAL A 215 10.36 -11.35 16.15
N TYR A 216 9.28 -10.68 15.76
CA TYR A 216 9.09 -9.24 16.01
C TYR A 216 8.15 -8.89 17.16
N GLY A 217 7.52 -9.89 17.76
CA GLY A 217 6.51 -9.72 18.80
C GLY A 217 5.16 -9.28 18.27
N THR A 218 4.13 -9.51 19.09
CA THR A 218 2.76 -9.11 18.77
C THR A 218 2.54 -7.61 18.85
N TYR A 219 3.46 -6.84 19.46
CA TYR A 219 3.39 -5.38 19.42
C TYR A 219 3.51 -4.84 17.98
N THR A 220 4.40 -5.44 17.19
CA THR A 220 4.67 -5.09 15.79
C THR A 220 3.73 -5.83 14.85
N VAL A 221 3.58 -7.14 15.04
CA VAL A 221 2.80 -8.00 14.14
C VAL A 221 1.36 -8.12 14.62
N GLY A 222 0.41 -7.60 13.84
CA GLY A 222 -1.03 -7.65 14.12
C GLY A 222 -1.83 -8.19 12.94
N SER A 223 -3.16 -8.20 13.02
CA SER A 223 -4.04 -8.66 11.93
C SER A 223 -3.87 -7.86 10.63
N SER A 224 -3.47 -6.59 10.74
CA SER A 224 -3.18 -5.72 9.60
C SER A 224 -1.77 -5.89 9.00
N THR A 225 -1.03 -6.91 9.45
CA THR A 225 0.27 -7.29 8.92
C THR A 225 0.16 -8.56 8.07
N ILE A 226 0.90 -8.62 6.97
CA ILE A 226 1.21 -9.85 6.24
C ILE A 226 2.73 -9.98 6.17
N CYS A 227 3.24 -11.18 6.42
CA CYS A 227 4.68 -11.43 6.44
C CYS A 227 5.07 -12.46 5.40
N VAL A 228 6.33 -12.38 4.97
CA VAL A 228 6.94 -13.35 4.07
C VAL A 228 8.15 -13.99 4.73
N PHE A 229 8.36 -15.27 4.47
CA PHE A 229 9.59 -15.97 4.77
C PHE A 229 10.70 -15.45 3.87
N THR A 230 11.91 -15.44 4.42
CA THR A 230 13.10 -14.99 3.72
C THR A 230 14.15 -16.06 3.91
N GLU A 231 14.65 -16.60 2.80
CA GLU A 231 15.85 -17.42 2.86
C GLU A 231 17.07 -16.51 2.96
N SER A 232 18.16 -16.98 3.56
CA SER A 232 19.42 -16.22 3.61
C SER A 232 19.78 -15.72 2.20
N ASN A 233 20.01 -14.40 2.09
CA ASN A 233 20.27 -13.66 0.84
C ASN A 233 19.09 -13.44 -0.13
N ARG A 234 17.83 -13.73 0.24
CA ARG A 234 16.63 -13.39 -0.56
C ARG A 234 15.58 -12.72 0.32
N ASN A 235 15.51 -11.40 0.25
CA ASN A 235 14.57 -10.59 1.03
C ASN A 235 14.26 -9.27 0.30
N ILE A 236 13.17 -8.60 0.69
CA ILE A 236 13.10 -7.15 0.48
C ILE A 236 14.16 -6.47 1.33
N CYS A 237 14.63 -5.31 0.89
CA CYS A 237 15.55 -4.53 1.67
C CYS A 237 15.21 -3.05 1.65
N ASN A 238 16.04 -2.28 2.35
CA ASN A 238 15.97 -0.84 2.39
C ASN A 238 15.91 -0.26 0.97
N GLY A 239 14.87 0.54 0.69
CA GLY A 239 14.56 1.10 -0.63
C GLY A 239 13.46 0.36 -1.42
N ASP A 240 13.06 -0.84 -1.01
CA ASP A 240 11.84 -1.52 -1.51
C ASP A 240 10.59 -1.08 -0.73
N THR A 241 10.79 -0.45 0.41
CA THR A 241 9.77 0.11 1.31
C THR A 241 8.68 0.88 0.58
N GLY A 242 7.41 0.60 0.87
CA GLY A 242 6.24 1.16 0.19
C GLY A 242 5.93 0.50 -1.16
N GLY A 243 6.80 -0.36 -1.68
CA GLY A 243 6.60 -1.14 -2.89
C GLY A 243 5.57 -2.27 -2.74
N PRO A 244 5.09 -2.83 -3.86
CA PRO A 244 4.05 -3.84 -3.89
C PRO A 244 4.56 -5.24 -3.53
N LEU A 245 3.73 -5.98 -2.77
CA LEU A 245 3.77 -7.43 -2.66
C LEU A 245 2.56 -8.01 -3.41
N VAL A 246 2.83 -8.89 -4.38
CA VAL A 246 1.81 -9.35 -5.34
C VAL A 246 1.69 -10.87 -5.33
N VAL A 247 0.45 -11.36 -5.22
CA VAL A 247 0.07 -12.77 -5.40
C VAL A 247 -0.99 -12.80 -6.50
N ASP A 248 -0.83 -13.66 -7.51
CA ASP A 248 -1.80 -13.86 -8.59
C ASP A 248 -2.33 -12.56 -9.23
N LYS A 249 -1.43 -11.60 -9.49
CA LYS A 249 -1.74 -10.27 -10.05
C LYS A 249 -2.64 -9.40 -9.15
N GLN A 250 -2.70 -9.68 -7.86
CA GLN A 250 -3.37 -8.86 -6.87
C GLN A 250 -2.35 -8.32 -5.87
N LEU A 251 -2.51 -7.05 -5.50
CA LEU A 251 -1.75 -6.42 -4.44
C LEU A 251 -2.25 -6.96 -3.09
N VAL A 252 -1.41 -7.73 -2.41
CA VAL A 252 -1.72 -8.33 -1.10
C VAL A 252 -1.03 -7.62 0.06
N GLY A 253 0.09 -6.94 -0.22
CA GLY A 253 0.88 -6.25 0.79
C GLY A 253 1.57 -5.00 0.26
N ILE A 254 1.91 -4.10 1.17
CA ILE A 254 2.72 -2.89 0.93
C ILE A 254 3.93 -2.96 1.85
N ALA A 255 5.15 -2.91 1.31
CA ALA A 255 6.39 -3.13 2.08
C ALA A 255 6.51 -2.12 3.23
N SER A 256 6.69 -2.61 4.46
CA SER A 256 6.65 -1.78 5.68
C SER A 256 7.92 -1.87 6.51
N PHE A 257 8.35 -3.06 6.89
CA PHE A 257 9.52 -3.22 7.75
C PHE A 257 10.32 -4.48 7.46
N VAL A 258 11.60 -4.41 7.83
CA VAL A 258 12.57 -5.52 7.84
C VAL A 258 13.30 -5.51 9.19
N ALA A 259 14.04 -6.56 9.48
CA ALA A 259 14.89 -6.67 10.66
C ALA A 259 15.93 -5.53 10.73
N ALA A 260 16.12 -4.94 11.90
CA ALA A 260 17.15 -3.93 12.13
C ALA A 260 18.57 -4.50 12.01
N SER A 261 18.74 -5.81 12.27
CA SER A 261 19.98 -6.56 12.10
C SER A 261 20.40 -6.79 10.63
N GLY A 262 19.52 -6.49 9.67
CA GLY A 262 19.81 -6.56 8.23
C GLY A 262 18.85 -7.44 7.45
N CYS A 263 18.82 -7.23 6.13
CA CYS A 263 17.95 -7.92 5.19
C CYS A 263 18.41 -9.35 4.88
N GLN A 264 19.72 -9.65 5.02
CA GLN A 264 20.33 -10.94 4.69
C GLN A 264 20.37 -11.94 5.84
N GLN A 265 19.87 -11.56 7.03
CA GLN A 265 19.83 -12.42 8.22
C GLN A 265 18.86 -13.61 8.10
N GLY A 266 18.04 -13.66 7.04
CA GLY A 266 16.99 -14.68 6.89
C GLY A 266 15.83 -14.49 7.88
N LEU A 267 15.63 -13.26 8.36
CA LEU A 267 14.50 -12.89 9.20
C LEU A 267 13.32 -12.43 8.34
N PRO A 268 12.06 -12.77 8.72
CA PRO A 268 10.88 -12.43 7.91
C PRO A 268 10.76 -10.95 7.61
N ALA A 269 10.10 -10.58 6.52
CA ALA A 269 9.76 -9.19 6.24
C ALA A 269 8.27 -8.92 6.41
N GLY A 270 7.93 -7.71 6.86
CA GLY A 270 6.57 -7.29 7.18
C GLY A 270 6.01 -6.26 6.19
N PHE A 271 4.75 -6.46 5.84
CA PHE A 271 4.00 -5.64 4.91
C PHE A 271 2.66 -5.24 5.53
N ALA A 272 2.15 -4.05 5.19
CA ALA A 272 0.77 -3.70 5.50
C ALA A 272 -0.18 -4.55 4.65
N ARG A 273 -1.06 -5.31 5.29
CA ARG A 273 -1.99 -6.26 4.66
C ARG A 273 -3.09 -5.52 3.91
N VAL A 274 -3.09 -5.57 2.59
CA VAL A 274 -4.01 -4.79 1.76
C VAL A 274 -5.46 -5.14 1.98
N THR A 275 -5.78 -6.41 2.22
CA THR A 275 -7.16 -6.84 2.48
C THR A 275 -7.75 -6.20 3.73
N SER A 276 -6.93 -5.96 4.78
CA SER A 276 -7.35 -5.23 5.99
C SER A 276 -7.65 -3.74 5.73
N PHE A 277 -7.04 -3.17 4.69
CA PHE A 277 -7.20 -1.75 4.33
C PHE A 277 -8.06 -1.54 3.10
N ASN A 278 -8.64 -2.58 2.51
CA ASN A 278 -9.30 -2.49 1.21
C ASN A 278 -10.46 -1.47 1.20
N SER A 279 -11.30 -1.46 2.23
CA SER A 279 -12.37 -0.48 2.39
C SER A 279 -11.83 0.95 2.48
N TRP A 280 -10.81 1.16 3.31
CA TRP A 280 -10.15 2.44 3.51
C TRP A 280 -9.43 2.93 2.24
N ILE A 281 -8.70 2.08 1.52
CA ILE A 281 -8.05 2.46 0.26
C ILE A 281 -9.13 2.85 -0.75
N ARG A 282 -10.19 2.04 -0.89
CA ARG A 282 -11.29 2.30 -1.84
C ARG A 282 -12.05 3.58 -1.55
N SER A 283 -12.26 3.95 -0.29
CA SER A 283 -12.89 5.24 0.04
C SER A 283 -12.08 6.45 -0.41
N HIS A 284 -10.77 6.27 -0.65
CA HIS A 284 -9.86 7.29 -1.16
C HIS A 284 -9.55 7.17 -2.66
N ILE A 285 -10.01 6.11 -3.34
CA ILE A 285 -9.89 5.96 -4.79
C ILE A 285 -10.81 6.93 -5.51
N TYR A 286 -12.06 6.97 -5.09
CA TYR A 286 -13.08 7.82 -5.70
C TYR A 286 -12.94 9.23 -5.14
N ASP A 287 -12.81 10.20 -6.05
CA ASP A 287 -12.83 11.61 -5.69
C ASP A 287 -14.03 11.90 -4.77
N SER A 288 -13.79 12.56 -3.63
CA SER A 288 -14.81 12.94 -2.66
C SER A 288 -15.95 13.76 -3.30
N ARG A 289 -15.71 14.37 -4.47
CA ARG A 289 -16.75 14.99 -5.31
C ARG A 289 -17.79 14.00 -5.83
N PHE A 290 -17.43 12.76 -6.14
CA PHE A 290 -18.38 11.72 -6.57
C PHE A 290 -19.10 11.06 -5.39
N SER A 291 -18.40 10.84 -4.26
CA SER A 291 -19.03 10.31 -3.03
C SER A 291 -20.10 11.25 -2.47
N ASN A 292 -19.84 12.56 -2.45
CA ASN A 292 -20.82 13.55 -2.02
C ASN A 292 -22.05 13.63 -2.94
N ILE A 293 -21.89 13.38 -4.24
CA ILE A 293 -23.02 13.34 -5.19
C ILE A 293 -23.87 12.10 -4.93
N ILE A 294 -23.26 10.92 -4.80
CA ILE A 294 -24.00 9.66 -4.59
C ILE A 294 -24.70 9.67 -3.22
N THR A 295 -24.03 10.10 -2.15
CA THR A 295 -24.64 10.19 -0.81
C THR A 295 -25.79 11.19 -0.78
N LYS A 296 -25.66 12.36 -1.43
CA LYS A 296 -26.78 13.31 -1.58
C LYS A 296 -27.93 12.73 -2.41
N TYR A 297 -27.62 11.97 -3.46
CA TYR A 297 -28.64 11.34 -4.31
C TYR A 297 -29.41 10.24 -3.57
N ILE A 298 -28.71 9.39 -2.79
CA ILE A 298 -29.31 8.34 -1.96
C ILE A 298 -30.14 8.95 -0.84
N ALA A 299 -29.62 9.97 -0.14
CA ALA A 299 -30.36 10.68 0.90
C ALA A 299 -31.64 11.34 0.34
N CYS A 300 -31.55 11.99 -0.83
CA CYS A 300 -32.70 12.58 -1.51
C CYS A 300 -33.71 11.49 -1.93
N SER A 301 -33.24 10.34 -2.44
CA SER A 301 -34.09 9.22 -2.85
C SER A 301 -34.79 8.54 -1.67
N MET A 302 -34.12 8.38 -0.53
CA MET A 302 -34.71 7.83 0.70
C MET A 302 -35.76 8.77 1.29
N TYR A 303 -35.53 10.09 1.23
CA TYR A 303 -36.52 11.10 1.62
C TYR A 303 -37.79 11.06 0.75
N CYS A 304 -37.64 10.82 -0.56
CA CYS A 304 -38.76 10.70 -1.50
C CYS A 304 -39.56 9.40 -1.37
N LEU A 305 -39.03 8.37 -0.71
CA LEU A 305 -39.69 7.06 -0.55
C LEU A 305 -40.41 6.90 0.79
N GLY A 306 -40.35 7.90 1.68
CA GLY A 306 -40.77 7.79 3.08
C GLY A 306 -42.15 8.34 3.45
N GLU A 307 -42.82 9.15 2.62
CA GLU A 307 -44.10 9.80 3.00
C GLU A 307 -45.02 9.98 1.78
N ASP A 308 -46.34 9.92 2.02
CA ASP A 308 -47.43 9.79 1.04
C ASP A 308 -47.44 10.80 -0.13
N PHE A 309 -47.78 10.28 -1.31
CA PHE A 309 -47.84 10.96 -2.60
C PHE A 309 -48.94 12.05 -2.64
N SER A 310 -48.56 13.31 -2.84
CA SER A 310 -49.46 14.37 -3.31
C SER A 310 -48.82 15.24 -4.41
N GLU A 311 -49.63 15.85 -5.28
CA GLU A 311 -49.19 16.58 -6.49
C GLU A 311 -48.27 17.80 -6.26
N LYS A 312 -48.00 18.21 -5.01
CA LYS A 312 -47.06 19.29 -4.69
C LYS A 312 -45.57 18.88 -4.71
N TRP A 313 -45.26 17.59 -4.89
CA TRP A 313 -43.91 17.04 -4.65
C TRP A 313 -42.98 16.98 -5.88
N THR A 314 -43.49 17.10 -7.11
CA THR A 314 -42.65 17.12 -8.33
C THR A 314 -41.66 18.30 -8.32
N THR A 315 -42.10 19.46 -7.85
CA THR A 315 -41.25 20.66 -7.74
C THR A 315 -40.12 20.53 -6.72
N ILE A 316 -40.33 19.76 -5.64
CA ILE A 316 -39.32 19.58 -4.57
C ILE A 316 -38.25 18.56 -4.99
N CYS A 317 -38.65 17.50 -5.71
CA CYS A 317 -37.72 16.53 -6.29
C CYS A 317 -36.79 17.17 -7.33
N ASP A 318 -37.36 18.02 -8.19
CA ASP A 318 -36.58 18.76 -9.19
C ASP A 318 -35.61 19.75 -8.52
N SER A 319 -36.04 20.43 -7.45
CA SER A 319 -35.20 21.37 -6.69
C SER A 319 -34.01 20.68 -6.00
N CYS A 320 -34.21 19.47 -5.46
CA CYS A 320 -33.15 18.66 -4.83
C CYS A 320 -32.09 18.23 -5.86
N LEU A 321 -32.52 17.82 -7.06
CA LEU A 321 -31.65 17.45 -8.18
C LEU A 321 -30.88 18.65 -8.75
N ILE A 322 -31.52 19.82 -8.86
CA ILE A 322 -30.91 21.07 -9.33
C ILE A 322 -29.79 21.54 -8.39
N SER A 323 -29.91 21.31 -7.07
CA SER A 323 -28.88 21.68 -6.08
C SER A 323 -27.52 20.98 -6.26
N THR A 324 -27.45 19.95 -7.12
CA THR A 324 -26.20 19.19 -7.40
C THR A 324 -25.36 19.79 -8.53
N ASN A 325 -25.83 20.86 -9.18
CA ASN A 325 -25.08 21.75 -10.09
C ASN A 325 -24.25 21.07 -11.20
N ARG A 326 -24.67 19.91 -11.72
CA ARG A 326 -24.14 19.32 -12.96
C ARG A 326 -25.24 18.66 -13.79
N ALA A 327 -25.18 18.86 -15.11
CA ALA A 327 -25.93 18.06 -16.06
C ALA A 327 -25.46 16.59 -15.95
N VAL A 328 -26.37 15.73 -15.50
CA VAL A 328 -26.16 14.29 -15.36
C VAL A 328 -26.23 13.69 -16.77
N THR A 329 -25.17 13.04 -17.25
CA THR A 329 -25.21 12.35 -18.55
C THR A 329 -26.18 11.16 -18.47
N PRO A 330 -26.78 10.70 -19.59
CA PRO A 330 -27.69 9.54 -19.58
C PRO A 330 -27.08 8.27 -18.97
N VAL A 331 -25.74 8.16 -19.01
CA VAL A 331 -24.97 7.05 -18.44
C VAL A 331 -25.01 7.07 -16.90
N THR A 332 -24.85 8.24 -16.27
CA THR A 332 -24.89 8.36 -14.80
C THR A 332 -26.30 8.19 -14.24
N GLN A 333 -27.35 8.57 -15.00
CA GLN A 333 -28.73 8.24 -14.64
C GLN A 333 -29.00 6.73 -14.67
N SER A 334 -28.46 6.02 -15.66
CA SER A 334 -28.66 4.57 -15.82
C SER A 334 -27.96 3.77 -14.71
N LEU A 335 -26.75 4.19 -14.32
CA LEU A 335 -26.01 3.58 -13.20
C LEU A 335 -26.70 3.83 -11.85
N ALA A 336 -27.19 5.05 -11.60
CA ALA A 336 -27.95 5.36 -10.38
C ALA A 336 -29.23 4.53 -10.27
N LYS A 337 -29.98 4.37 -11.37
CA LYS A 337 -31.16 3.49 -11.43
C LYS A 337 -30.81 2.01 -11.18
N ALA A 338 -29.69 1.52 -11.71
CA ALA A 338 -29.25 0.14 -11.51
C ALA A 338 -28.82 -0.14 -10.06
N VAL A 339 -28.16 0.82 -9.40
CA VAL A 339 -27.77 0.75 -7.99
C VAL A 339 -29.01 0.81 -7.09
N LEU A 340 -29.93 1.75 -7.36
CA LEU A 340 -31.18 1.88 -6.61
C LEU A 340 -32.05 0.62 -6.74
N TRP A 341 -32.16 0.04 -7.93
CA TRP A 341 -32.89 -1.21 -8.15
C TRP A 341 -32.28 -2.39 -7.39
N ARG A 342 -30.94 -2.50 -7.35
CA ARG A 342 -30.25 -3.53 -6.54
C ARG A 342 -30.44 -3.32 -5.04
N LEU A 343 -30.41 -2.06 -4.56
CA LEU A 343 -30.64 -1.73 -3.15
C LEU A 343 -32.09 -2.00 -2.73
N LEU A 344 -33.06 -1.64 -3.56
CA LEU A 344 -34.48 -1.94 -3.32
C LEU A 344 -34.77 -3.44 -3.40
N SER A 345 -34.12 -4.16 -4.32
CA SER A 345 -34.22 -5.63 -4.40
C SER A 345 -33.62 -6.30 -3.16
N ALA A 346 -32.53 -5.76 -2.61
CA ALA A 346 -31.94 -6.24 -1.37
C ALA A 346 -32.78 -5.87 -0.12
N ALA A 347 -33.42 -4.69 -0.11
CA ALA A 347 -34.30 -4.26 0.97
C ALA A 347 -35.61 -5.07 1.03
N SER A 348 -36.13 -5.50 -0.12
CA SER A 348 -37.30 -6.40 -0.19
C SER A 348 -37.04 -7.80 0.38
N ALA A 349 -35.78 -8.16 0.63
CA ALA A 349 -35.39 -9.40 1.29
C ALA A 349 -35.26 -9.28 2.83
N PHE A 350 -35.38 -8.07 3.40
CA PHE A 350 -35.13 -7.79 4.82
C PHE A 350 -36.34 -7.29 5.62
N THR A 351 -37.52 -7.16 5.01
CA THR A 351 -38.74 -6.76 5.73
C THR A 351 -39.45 -7.94 6.41
N GLN A 352 -38.73 -8.61 7.31
CA GLN A 352 -39.34 -9.19 8.51
C GLN A 352 -38.40 -8.89 9.67
N VAL A 353 -38.93 -8.26 10.72
CA VAL A 353 -38.29 -8.00 12.03
C VAL A 353 -37.47 -6.70 12.15
N VAL A 354 -38.14 -5.53 12.25
CA VAL A 354 -37.84 -4.51 13.30
C VAL A 354 -39.11 -3.67 13.58
N PRO A 355 -39.58 -3.53 14.84
CA PRO A 355 -40.74 -2.68 15.18
C PRO A 355 -40.44 -1.19 15.15
N GLU A 356 -41.45 -0.40 14.80
CA GLU A 356 -41.52 1.07 14.62
C GLU A 356 -41.04 1.94 15.81
N SER A 357 -40.70 1.35 16.96
CA SER A 357 -40.38 2.09 18.19
C SER A 357 -38.91 2.53 18.32
N ALA A 358 -38.03 2.20 17.37
CA ALA A 358 -36.58 2.42 17.51
C ALA A 358 -36.00 3.66 16.79
N LEU A 359 -36.83 4.45 16.09
CA LEU A 359 -36.37 5.65 15.37
C LEU A 359 -37.08 6.91 15.89
N ARG A 360 -36.57 7.46 16.99
CA ARG A 360 -36.78 8.86 17.35
C ARG A 360 -35.43 9.53 17.55
N ILE A 361 -35.01 10.35 16.59
CA ILE A 361 -33.94 11.34 16.75
C ILE A 361 -34.61 12.72 16.67
N SER A 362 -34.64 13.42 17.79
CA SER A 362 -35.14 14.79 17.92
C SER A 362 -34.03 15.78 17.56
N PHE A 363 -34.24 16.59 16.52
CA PHE A 363 -33.44 17.78 16.24
C PHE A 363 -34.12 19.00 16.85
N THR A 364 -33.53 19.57 17.90
CA THR A 364 -33.84 20.94 18.35
C THR A 364 -32.79 21.88 17.78
N ASN A 365 -33.23 22.80 16.94
CA ASN A 365 -32.44 23.95 16.48
C ASN A 365 -32.59 25.09 17.51
N PRO A 366 -31.53 25.84 17.83
CA PRO A 366 -31.72 27.23 18.16
C PRO A 366 -30.85 28.12 17.28
N ASP A 367 -31.45 29.22 16.85
CA ASP A 367 -30.87 30.28 16.05
C ASP A 367 -29.47 30.70 16.50
N TYR A 368 -28.48 30.59 15.61
CA TYR A 368 -27.52 31.63 15.19
C TYR A 368 -26.64 31.13 14.04
#